data_AF-A0A939YVS5-F1
#
_entry.id   AF-A0A939YVS5-F1
#
_cell.length_a   1.000
_cell.length_b   1.000
_cell.length_c   1.000
_cell.angle_alpha   90.00
_cell.angle_beta   90.00
_cell.angle_gamma   90.00
#
_symmetry.space_group_name_H-M   'P 1'
#
loop_
_entity.id
_entity.type
_entity.pdbx_description
1 polymer ?
#
loop_
_entity_poly.entity_id
_entity_poly.type
_entity_poly.pdbx_seq_one_letter_code
_entity_poly.pdbx_strand_id
1 'polypeptide(L)'
;MHKLLSDKSVIFFDVGNTIDRPASGDWMFTNRFLEIAGDRLNRCPADRMQKAWKAGIDLLLRNRLIRDEAEEEALFFDFYRIISDGLGLGLTEAELRAAAWDRTYNMDNYVL
;
A
#
# COMPACT_ATOMS: atom_id res chain seq x y z
N MET A 1 -8.02 4.87 30.37
CA MET A 1 -7.82 6.19 29.73
C MET A 1 -7.88 7.27 30.82
N HIS A 2 -6.83 8.08 30.98
CA HIS A 2 -6.70 9.03 32.09
C HIS A 2 -7.78 10.12 32.02
N LYS A 3 -8.40 10.48 33.16
CA LYS A 3 -9.50 11.46 33.32
C LYS A 3 -9.19 12.88 32.80
N LEU A 4 -7.97 13.12 32.35
CA LEU A 4 -7.43 14.39 31.87
C LEU A 4 -7.86 14.74 30.44
N LEU A 5 -8.31 13.76 29.67
CA LEU A 5 -8.60 13.87 28.24
C LEU A 5 -10.09 13.93 27.92
N SER A 6 -10.98 13.68 28.89
CA SER A 6 -12.41 13.54 28.65
C SER A 6 -13.14 14.83 28.25
N ASP A 7 -12.50 15.99 28.42
CA ASP A 7 -13.08 17.31 28.14
C ASP A 7 -12.31 18.11 27.07
N LYS A 8 -11.38 17.48 26.33
CA LYS A 8 -10.56 18.16 25.32
C LYS A 8 -10.72 17.54 23.94
N SER A 9 -10.84 18.42 22.94
CA SER A 9 -10.60 18.06 21.55
C SER A 9 -9.09 18.02 21.33
N VAL A 10 -8.57 16.84 21.03
CA VAL A 10 -7.13 16.63 20.79
C VAL A 10 -6.91 16.32 19.33
N ILE A 11 -5.91 16.97 18.73
CA ILE A 11 -5.37 16.60 17.42
C ILE A 11 -4.06 15.88 17.68
N PHE A 12 -3.98 14.62 17.27
CA PHE A 12 -2.73 13.86 17.31
C PHE A 12 -1.89 14.22 16.09
N PHE A 13 -0.69 14.74 16.32
CA PHE A 13 0.31 14.91 15.27
C PHE A 13 1.32 13.76 15.39
N ASP A 14 1.32 12.88 14.39
CA ASP A 14 2.39 11.90 14.20
C ASP A 14 3.59 12.59 13.54
N VAL A 15 4.77 12.43 14.14
CA VAL A 15 6.01 13.12 13.75
C VAL A 15 7.02 12.11 13.20
N GLY A 16 6.59 11.28 12.26
CA GLY A 16 7.44 10.58 11.28
C GLY A 16 8.40 9.52 11.82
N ASN A 17 8.21 9.06 13.06
CA ASN A 17 8.87 7.86 13.60
C ASN A 17 7.80 7.02 14.29
N THR A 18 6.85 6.63 13.45
CA THR A 18 5.50 6.19 13.75
C THR A 18 5.50 4.99 14.69
N ILE A 19 4.44 4.92 15.51
CA ILE A 19 4.16 3.80 16.43
C ILE A 19 4.15 2.45 15.69
N ASP A 20 4.02 2.44 14.37
CA ASP A 20 4.19 1.28 13.51
C ASP A 20 5.17 1.51 12.34
N ARG A 21 5.71 0.41 11.83
CA ARG A 21 6.51 0.36 10.59
C ARG A 21 6.00 -0.76 9.69
N PRO A 22 6.19 -0.68 8.35
CA PRO A 22 5.79 -1.77 7.48
C PRO A 22 6.67 -2.99 7.73
N ALA A 23 6.06 -4.16 7.86
CA ALA A 23 6.78 -5.41 8.09
C ALA A 23 7.74 -5.76 6.95
N SER A 24 7.41 -5.34 5.72
CA SER A 24 8.25 -5.51 4.52
C SER A 24 9.34 -4.45 4.36
N GLY A 25 9.29 -3.36 5.13
CA GLY A 25 10.13 -2.17 4.90
C GLY A 25 9.60 -1.20 3.83
N ASP A 26 8.45 -1.50 3.20
CA ASP A 26 7.79 -0.62 2.23
C ASP A 26 6.26 -0.58 2.46
N TRP A 27 5.66 0.61 2.46
CA TRP A 27 4.24 0.81 2.76
C TRP A 27 3.28 0.39 1.63
N MET A 28 3.78 0.27 0.40
CA MET A 28 2.98 -0.12 -0.77
C MET A 28 3.29 -1.54 -1.21
N PHE A 29 4.53 -1.99 -1.06
CA PHE A 29 4.95 -3.35 -1.40
C PHE A 29 5.05 -4.21 -0.14
N THR A 30 3.94 -4.88 0.17
CA THR A 30 3.86 -5.82 1.30
C THR A 30 4.73 -7.05 1.06
N ASN A 31 4.96 -7.85 2.10
CA ASN A 31 5.68 -9.13 1.97
C ASN A 31 4.99 -10.03 0.94
N ARG A 32 3.65 -10.08 0.96
CA ARG A 32 2.88 -10.89 0.00
C ARG A 32 3.07 -10.42 -1.44
N PHE A 33 3.05 -9.11 -1.68
CA PHE A 33 3.32 -8.58 -3.01
C PHE A 33 4.74 -8.90 -3.47
N LEU A 34 5.73 -8.81 -2.58
CA LEU A 34 7.13 -9.13 -2.89
C LEU A 34 7.34 -10.64 -3.14
N GLU A 35 6.61 -11.52 -2.46
CA GLU A 35 6.61 -12.96 -2.78
C GLU A 35 6.10 -13.22 -4.20
N ILE A 36 5.04 -12.50 -4.61
CA ILE A 36 4.42 -12.65 -5.93
C ILE A 36 5.28 -12.04 -7.04
N ALA A 37 5.81 -10.83 -6.81
CA ALA A 37 6.36 -9.99 -7.88
C ALA A 37 7.86 -9.67 -7.72
N GLY A 38 8.47 -9.94 -6.57
CA GLY A 38 9.82 -9.49 -6.20
C GLY A 38 10.90 -9.84 -7.22
N ASP A 39 10.94 -11.10 -7.67
CA ASP A 39 11.90 -11.55 -8.68
C ASP A 39 11.71 -10.83 -10.03
N ARG A 40 10.47 -10.48 -10.37
CA ARG A 40 10.11 -9.77 -11.61
C ARG A 40 10.48 -8.29 -11.48
N LEU A 41 10.22 -7.67 -10.33
CA LEU A 41 10.56 -6.28 -10.01
C LEU A 41 12.07 -6.03 -10.07
N ASN A 42 12.88 -6.94 -9.52
CA ASN A 42 14.34 -6.82 -9.49
C ASN A 42 14.99 -6.78 -10.89
N ARG A 43 14.26 -7.19 -11.92
CA ARG A 43 14.73 -7.18 -13.32
C ARG A 43 14.31 -5.91 -14.07
N CYS A 44 13.51 -5.04 -13.45
CA CYS A 44 13.01 -3.84 -14.08
C CYS A 44 14.02 -2.69 -14.00
N PRO A 45 14.20 -1.91 -15.09
CA PRO A 45 14.97 -0.67 -15.05
C PRO A 45 14.39 0.35 -14.06
N ALA A 46 15.27 1.07 -13.37
CA ALA A 46 14.88 2.05 -12.34
C ALA A 46 14.00 3.19 -12.89
N ASP A 47 14.22 3.63 -14.13
CA ASP A 47 13.43 4.68 -14.76
C ASP A 47 11.98 4.23 -15.05
N ARG A 48 11.80 2.95 -15.43
CA ARG A 48 10.47 2.35 -15.60
C ARG A 48 9.78 2.16 -14.26
N MET A 49 10.51 1.72 -13.25
CA MET A 49 10.03 1.64 -11.87
C MET A 49 9.50 3.00 -11.39
N GLN A 50 10.27 4.06 -11.56
CA GLN A 50 9.88 5.40 -11.14
C GLN A 50 8.60 5.88 -11.85
N LYS A 51 8.47 5.62 -13.16
CA LYS A 51 7.27 6.00 -13.94
C LYS A 51 6.04 5.23 -13.49
N ALA A 52 6.14 3.91 -13.34
CA ALA A 52 5.04 3.06 -12.89
C ALA A 52 4.60 3.45 -11.47
N TRP A 53 5.57 3.64 -10.57
CA TRP A 53 5.32 4.10 -9.21
C TRP A 53 4.61 5.45 -9.18
N LYS A 54 5.09 6.43 -9.94
CA LYS A 54 4.45 7.74 -10.04
C LYS A 54 3.00 7.63 -10.50
N ALA A 55 2.71 6.80 -11.50
CA ALA A 55 1.35 6.59 -11.98
C ALA A 55 0.45 5.95 -10.92
N GLY A 56 0.96 4.97 -10.16
CA GLY A 56 0.25 4.36 -9.04
C GLY A 56 -0.04 5.36 -7.92
N ILE A 57 0.96 6.13 -7.49
CA ILE A 57 0.78 7.16 -6.46
C ILE A 57 -0.20 8.25 -6.92
N ASP A 58 -0.13 8.68 -8.18
CA ASP A 58 -1.06 9.67 -8.73
C ASP A 58 -2.52 9.15 -8.72
N LEU A 59 -2.76 7.84 -8.82
CA LEU A 59 -4.09 7.23 -8.62
C LEU A 59 -4.54 7.39 -7.15
N LEU A 60 -3.69 7.01 -6.19
CA LEU A 60 -4.01 7.10 -4.76
C LEU A 60 -4.32 8.54 -4.34
N LEU A 61 -3.51 9.50 -4.78
CA LEU A 61 -3.66 10.92 -4.43
C LEU A 61 -4.95 11.57 -4.99
N ARG A 62 -5.50 11.03 -6.09
CA ARG A 62 -6.75 11.53 -6.68
C ARG A 62 -7.99 11.02 -5.97
N ASN A 63 -7.92 9.85 -5.35
CA ASN A 63 -9.02 9.27 -4.60
C ASN A 63 -9.06 9.85 -3.18
N ARG A 64 -9.85 10.91 -3.02
CA ARG A 64 -9.87 11.74 -1.79
C ARG A 64 -10.71 11.18 -0.65
N LEU A 65 -11.53 10.16 -0.90
CA LEU A 65 -12.40 9.57 0.11
C LEU A 65 -12.54 8.08 -0.17
N ILE A 66 -12.01 7.27 0.75
CA ILE A 66 -12.22 5.83 0.84
C ILE A 66 -13.16 5.63 2.03
N ARG A 67 -14.30 4.95 1.81
CA ARG A 67 -15.38 4.86 2.80
C ARG A 67 -15.33 3.60 3.64
N ASP A 68 -14.79 2.53 3.05
CA ASP A 68 -14.70 1.20 3.65
C ASP A 68 -13.51 0.43 3.08
N GLU A 69 -13.21 -0.71 3.68
CA GLU A 69 -12.10 -1.56 3.31
C GLU A 69 -12.27 -2.16 1.91
N ALA A 70 -13.50 -2.36 1.43
CA ALA A 70 -13.73 -2.88 0.08
C ALA A 70 -13.38 -1.84 -1.00
N GLU A 71 -13.68 -0.56 -0.76
CA GLU A 71 -13.20 0.55 -1.59
C GLU A 71 -11.67 0.66 -1.55
N GLU A 72 -11.05 0.43 -0.38
CA GLU A 72 -9.59 0.41 -0.25
C GLU A 72 -8.94 -0.73 -1.05
N GLU A 73 -9.47 -1.96 -0.92
CA GLU A 73 -9.00 -3.13 -1.66
C GLU A 73 -9.09 -2.90 -3.18
N ALA A 74 -10.22 -2.37 -3.66
CA ALA A 74 -10.39 -2.05 -5.07
C ALA A 74 -9.37 -1.01 -5.55
N LEU A 75 -9.08 0.00 -4.73
CA LEU A 75 -8.07 1.00 -5.03
C LEU A 75 -6.66 0.39 -5.10
N PHE A 76 -6.29 -0.48 -4.17
CA PHE A 76 -4.97 -1.14 -4.19
C PHE A 76 -4.87 -2.18 -5.31
N PHE A 77 -5.96 -2.84 -5.68
CA PHE A 77 -6.00 -3.68 -6.88
C PHE A 77 -5.63 -2.88 -8.13
N ASP A 78 -6.23 -1.70 -8.32
CA ASP A 78 -5.90 -0.82 -9.44
C ASP A 78 -4.47 -0.27 -9.36
N PHE A 79 -3.99 0.05 -8.15
CA PHE A 79 -2.59 0.41 -7.94
C PHE A 79 -1.64 -0.70 -8.41
N TYR A 80 -1.81 -1.93 -7.94
CA TYR A 80 -0.95 -3.05 -8.33
C TYR A 80 -1.07 -3.39 -9.81
N ARG A 81 -2.26 -3.23 -10.40
CA ARG A 81 -2.48 -3.37 -11.85
C ARG A 81 -1.64 -2.35 -12.63
N ILE A 82 -1.65 -1.08 -12.23
CA ILE A 82 -0.82 -0.03 -12.84
C ILE A 82 0.67 -0.38 -12.74
N ILE A 83 1.13 -0.86 -11.58
CA ILE A 83 2.52 -1.29 -11.39
C ILE A 83 2.85 -2.46 -12.33
N SER A 84 2.01 -3.49 -12.36
CA SER A 84 2.18 -4.67 -13.20
C SER A 84 2.24 -4.30 -14.69
N ASP A 85 1.30 -3.48 -15.16
CA ASP A 85 1.22 -3.07 -16.57
C ASP A 85 2.39 -2.17 -16.96
N GLY A 86 2.71 -1.17 -16.13
CA GLY A 86 3.80 -0.22 -16.38
C GLY A 86 5.18 -0.88 -16.44
N LEU A 87 5.36 -1.96 -15.67
CA LEU A 87 6.60 -2.73 -15.61
C LEU A 87 6.59 -3.95 -16.54
N GLY A 88 5.44 -4.36 -17.04
CA GLY A 88 5.28 -5.59 -17.83
C GLY A 88 5.54 -6.85 -17.01
N LEU A 89 5.08 -6.88 -15.75
CA LEU A 89 5.29 -8.02 -14.84
C LEU A 89 4.44 -9.24 -15.22
N GLY A 90 3.33 -9.02 -15.93
CA GLY A 90 2.41 -10.09 -16.35
C GLY A 90 1.69 -10.75 -15.17
N LEU A 91 1.43 -9.99 -14.09
CA LEU A 91 0.67 -10.50 -12.95
C LEU A 91 -0.77 -10.81 -13.39
N THR A 92 -1.27 -11.97 -12.97
CA THR A 92 -2.64 -12.39 -13.18
C THR A 92 -3.60 -11.62 -12.29
N GLU A 93 -4.88 -11.59 -12.66
CA GLU A 93 -5.92 -10.97 -11.84
C GLU A 93 -5.97 -11.57 -10.42
N ALA A 94 -5.77 -12.88 -10.30
CA ALA A 94 -5.74 -13.57 -9.01
C ALA A 94 -4.56 -13.13 -8.13
N GLU A 95 -3.37 -12.97 -8.70
CA GLU A 95 -2.19 -12.45 -8.00
C GLU A 95 -2.42 -10.99 -7.55
N LEU A 96 -2.99 -10.16 -8.42
CA LEU A 96 -3.31 -8.76 -8.11
C LEU A 96 -4.34 -8.64 -6.98
N ARG A 97 -5.40 -9.46 -7.01
CA ARG A 97 -6.40 -9.52 -5.93
C ARG A 97 -5.78 -10.01 -4.62
N ALA A 98 -4.92 -11.02 -4.67
CA ALA A 98 -4.25 -11.52 -3.48
C ALA A 98 -3.34 -10.45 -2.84
N ALA A 99 -2.62 -9.67 -3.64
CA ALA A 99 -1.81 -8.57 -3.13
C ALA A 99 -2.66 -7.43 -2.56
N ALA A 100 -3.75 -7.04 -3.24
CA ALA A 100 -4.67 -6.01 -2.78
C ALA A 100 -5.33 -6.40 -1.45
N TRP A 101 -5.85 -7.62 -1.38
CA TRP A 101 -6.47 -8.15 -0.16
C TRP A 101 -5.47 -8.17 1.00
N ASP A 102 -4.25 -8.65 0.77
CA ASP A 102 -3.20 -8.65 1.80
C ASP A 102 -2.92 -7.22 2.30
N ARG A 103 -2.76 -6.26 1.39
CA ARG A 103 -2.48 -4.86 1.76
C ARG A 103 -3.61 -4.23 2.58
N THR A 104 -4.86 -4.59 2.32
CA THR A 104 -6.03 -4.01 2.97
C THR A 104 -6.33 -4.66 4.32
N TYR A 105 -6.31 -6.00 4.42
CA TYR A 105 -6.87 -6.70 5.58
C TYR A 105 -5.82 -7.35 6.48
N ASN A 106 -4.58 -7.54 6.01
CA ASN A 106 -3.57 -8.24 6.79
C ASN A 106 -2.87 -7.30 7.77
N MET A 107 -3.19 -7.44 9.06
CA MET A 107 -2.58 -6.66 10.13
C MET A 107 -1.11 -7.03 10.41
N ASP A 108 -0.63 -8.19 9.94
CA ASP A 108 0.78 -8.58 10.06
C ASP A 108 1.69 -7.72 9.16
N ASN A 109 1.11 -6.89 8.29
CA ASN A 109 1.84 -5.89 7.53
C ASN A 109 2.36 -4.73 8.39
N TYR A 110 1.90 -4.59 9.64
CA TYR A 110 2.25 -3.50 10.55
C TYR A 110 2.99 -4.04 11.77
N VAL A 111 4.17 -3.51 12.05
CA VAL A 111 4.94 -3.83 13.26
C VAL A 111 4.87 -2.64 14.21
N LEU A 112 4.24 -2.86 15.36
CA LEU A 112 4.12 -1.91 16.48
C LEU A 112 5.37 -1.88 17.39
#